data_AF-A0A3A8Z5X6-F1
#
_entry.id   AF-A0A3A8Z5X6-F1
#
_cell.length_a   1.000
_cell.length_b   1.000
_cell.length_c   1.000
_cell.angle_alpha   90.00
_cell.angle_beta   90.00
_cell.angle_gamma   90.00
#
_symmetry.space_group_name_H-M   'P 1'
#
loop_
_entity.id
_entity.type
_entity.pdbx_description
1 polymer ?
#
loop_
_entity_poly.entity_id
_entity_poly.type
_entity_poly.pdbx_seq_one_letter_code
_entity_poly.pdbx_strand_id
1 'polypeptide(L)'
;MKNLDKRRKFRQAAFTLLGILFVGALFCLAVTFPTYYSILYDKNTLNKINYTDIKINTYETSYETFPEKIRSFAQAYTENGKIHAIRISGPENWMGRQELTAIANRELETIRNNSMTRAIQDEEIKLKEKKLSAFERYTIYQTQGEDDLQGISFWKLIYKMAKKTVTLYLDEEFHKIYYLDIMYKHKAVSKAATAYTPYDYDTLETSFYEWWEGLRHYYGIDTYELQNSKSSVYSWAAYDNFQGSLEFDGKYMISFYERFYDENKAKHWIMGMPIEEMIQF
;
A
#
# COMPACT_ATOMS: atom_id res chain seq x y z
N MET A 1 45.70 34.56 63.99
CA MET A 1 45.26 33.20 63.55
C MET A 1 43.79 33.12 63.09
N LYS A 2 42.81 33.80 63.70
CA LYS A 2 41.37 33.70 63.33
C LYS A 2 41.00 34.07 61.87
N ASN A 3 41.73 34.96 61.20
CA ASN A 3 41.41 35.40 59.82
C ASN A 3 41.85 34.42 58.71
N LEU A 4 42.84 33.57 58.98
CA LEU A 4 43.29 32.53 58.02
C LEU A 4 42.27 31.41 57.89
N ASP A 5 41.61 31.07 58.99
CA ASP A 5 40.63 29.98 59.07
C ASP A 5 39.31 30.33 58.37
N LYS A 6 38.89 31.60 58.46
CA LYS A 6 37.69 32.12 57.79
C LYS A 6 37.84 32.12 56.25
N ARG A 7 39.03 32.48 55.74
CA ARG A 7 39.33 32.43 54.29
C ARG A 7 39.41 31.00 53.77
N ARG A 8 39.90 30.05 54.56
CA ARG A 8 40.00 28.63 54.19
C ARG A 8 38.62 27.96 54.11
N LYS A 9 37.75 28.22 55.09
CA LYS A 9 36.35 27.77 55.09
C LYS A 9 35.53 28.38 53.95
N PHE A 10 35.74 29.66 53.64
CA PHE A 10 35.08 30.31 52.50
C PHE A 10 35.52 29.72 51.15
N ARG A 11 36.81 29.44 50.97
CA ARG A 11 37.31 28.75 49.76
C ARG A 11 36.74 27.34 49.64
N GLN A 12 36.69 26.57 50.73
CA GLN A 12 36.05 25.26 50.72
C GLN A 12 34.57 25.34 50.34
N ALA A 13 33.80 26.25 50.94
CA ALA A 13 32.40 26.44 50.58
C ALA A 13 32.21 26.83 49.10
N ALA A 14 33.07 27.71 48.58
CA ALA A 14 33.06 28.10 47.17
C ALA A 14 33.39 26.94 46.22
N PHE A 15 34.40 26.13 46.55
CA PHE A 15 34.75 24.93 45.76
C PHE A 15 33.67 23.86 45.82
N THR A 16 33.01 23.67 46.97
CA THR A 16 31.89 22.72 47.10
C THR A 16 30.68 23.17 46.28
N LEU A 17 30.35 24.47 46.31
CA LEU A 17 29.27 25.04 45.49
C LEU A 17 29.57 24.94 43.99
N LEU A 18 30.81 25.22 43.58
CA LEU A 18 31.26 25.02 42.20
C LEU A 18 31.18 23.55 41.79
N GLY A 19 31.56 22.62 42.67
CA GLY A 19 31.45 21.19 42.43
C GLY A 19 30.00 20.75 42.23
N ILE A 20 29.08 21.23 43.07
CA ILE A 20 27.64 20.91 42.95
C ILE A 20 27.07 21.48 41.64
N LEU A 21 27.41 22.74 41.29
CA LEU A 21 26.99 23.35 40.02
C LEU A 21 27.54 22.59 38.81
N PHE A 22 28.79 22.13 38.87
CA PHE A 22 29.42 21.39 37.79
C PHE A 22 28.77 20.01 37.60
N VAL A 23 28.48 19.30 38.69
CA VAL A 23 27.74 18.03 38.65
C VAL A 23 26.32 18.23 38.13
N GLY A 24 25.63 19.29 38.55
CA GLY A 24 24.31 19.65 38.04
C GLY A 24 24.33 19.95 36.53
N ALA A 25 25.32 20.71 36.06
CA ALA A 25 25.50 21.00 34.64
C ALA A 25 25.79 19.73 33.82
N LEU A 26 26.65 18.84 34.33
CA LEU A 26 26.93 17.54 33.71
C LEU A 26 25.68 16.66 33.63
N PHE A 27 24.83 16.66 34.66
CA PHE A 27 23.60 15.88 34.66
C PHE A 27 22.57 16.43 33.67
N CYS A 28 22.39 17.76 33.63
CA CYS A 28 21.54 18.41 32.63
C CYS A 28 22.03 18.15 31.19
N LEU A 29 23.34 18.22 30.97
CA LEU A 29 23.93 17.85 29.68
C LEU A 29 23.70 16.36 29.38
N ALA A 30 23.93 15.44 30.31
CA ALA A 30 23.72 14.01 30.08
C ALA A 30 22.26 13.63 29.77
N VAL A 31 21.29 14.38 30.29
CA VAL A 31 19.86 14.15 30.01
C VAL A 31 19.41 14.76 28.67
N THR A 32 19.93 15.95 28.33
CA THR A 32 19.53 16.67 27.11
C THR A 32 20.38 16.31 25.89
N PHE A 33 21.60 15.84 26.09
CA PHE A 33 22.53 15.47 25.02
C PHE A 33 22.00 14.29 24.19
N PRO A 34 21.42 13.20 24.74
CA PRO A 34 20.85 12.12 23.93
C PRO A 34 19.70 12.60 23.04
N THR A 35 18.86 13.52 23.54
CA THR A 35 17.72 14.08 22.79
C THR A 35 18.19 15.05 21.71
N TYR A 36 19.21 15.85 21.99
CA TYR A 36 19.78 16.78 21.01
C TYR A 36 20.61 16.03 19.95
N TYR A 37 21.38 15.03 20.39
CA TYR A 37 22.16 14.15 19.52
C TYR A 37 21.25 13.28 18.66
N SER A 38 20.13 12.76 19.20
CA SER A 38 19.16 12.03 18.38
C SER A 38 18.52 12.94 17.33
N ILE A 39 18.18 14.20 17.63
CA ILE A 39 17.62 15.14 16.64
C ILE A 39 18.66 15.55 15.57
N LEU A 40 19.94 15.67 15.94
CA LEU A 40 21.03 15.97 15.01
C LEU A 40 21.44 14.75 14.16
N TYR A 41 21.47 13.56 14.74
CA TYR A 41 21.71 12.31 14.02
C TYR A 41 20.50 11.94 13.16
N ASP A 42 19.25 12.16 13.56
CA ASP A 42 18.10 11.89 12.69
C ASP A 42 18.10 12.81 11.45
N LYS A 43 18.71 14.01 11.56
CA LYS A 43 18.94 14.93 10.42
C LYS A 43 20.17 14.61 9.56
N ASN A 44 21.22 14.02 10.12
CA ASN A 44 22.50 13.77 9.41
C ASN A 44 22.85 12.29 9.18
N THR A 45 22.13 11.37 9.81
CA THR A 45 22.24 9.90 9.73
C THR A 45 20.89 9.25 9.51
N LEU A 46 19.95 9.96 8.89
CA LEU A 46 19.14 9.31 7.86
C LEU A 46 20.15 8.54 7.02
N ASN A 47 20.18 7.22 7.21
CA ASN A 47 20.74 6.30 6.25
C ASN A 47 20.25 6.82 4.92
N LYS A 48 21.12 7.52 4.19
CA LYS A 48 21.07 7.52 2.75
C LYS A 48 21.33 6.05 2.44
N ILE A 49 20.27 5.26 2.54
CA ILE A 49 20.04 4.19 1.59
C ILE A 49 20.28 4.92 0.29
N ASN A 50 21.46 4.72 -0.28
CA ASN A 50 21.74 5.13 -1.63
C ASN A 50 20.77 4.28 -2.44
N TYR A 51 19.52 4.74 -2.54
CA TYR A 51 18.72 4.47 -3.70
C TYR A 51 19.62 4.97 -4.81
N THR A 52 20.17 4.00 -5.55
CA THR A 52 20.84 4.33 -6.79
C THR A 52 19.79 5.12 -7.53
N ASP A 53 20.03 6.41 -7.72
CA ASP A 53 19.22 7.27 -8.59
C ASP A 53 19.42 6.70 -9.99
N ILE A 54 18.78 5.57 -10.27
CA ILE A 54 18.63 5.09 -11.62
C ILE A 54 17.66 6.10 -12.20
N LYS A 55 18.24 7.06 -12.91
CA LYS A 55 17.53 8.07 -13.70
C LYS A 55 16.92 7.34 -14.89
N ILE A 56 15.95 6.48 -14.61
CA ILE A 56 15.21 5.74 -15.62
C ILE A 56 14.21 6.74 -16.15
N ASN A 57 14.39 7.14 -17.41
CA ASN A 57 13.38 7.87 -18.13
C ASN A 57 12.09 7.02 -18.06
N THR A 58 11.13 7.44 -17.25
CA THR A 58 9.81 6.82 -17.03
C THR A 58 8.91 6.81 -18.28
N TYR A 59 9.48 7.00 -19.48
CA TYR A 59 8.75 7.22 -20.72
C TYR A 59 9.24 6.39 -21.89
N GLU A 60 10.19 5.47 -21.70
CA GLU A 60 10.71 4.74 -22.87
C GLU A 60 9.81 3.61 -23.35
N THR A 61 8.61 3.43 -22.78
CA THR A 61 7.55 2.61 -23.38
C THR A 61 6.23 2.67 -22.58
N SER A 62 5.18 3.22 -23.18
CA SER A 62 3.79 3.22 -22.67
C SER A 62 3.06 1.99 -23.20
N TYR A 63 2.30 1.30 -22.36
CA TYR A 63 1.46 0.19 -22.81
C TYR A 63 0.29 0.76 -23.63
N GLU A 64 -0.17 0.09 -24.69
CA GLU A 64 -1.31 0.58 -25.47
C GLU A 64 -2.63 0.33 -24.72
N THR A 65 -2.71 -0.80 -24.02
CA THR A 65 -3.90 -1.19 -23.28
C THR A 65 -3.58 -1.71 -21.87
N PHE A 66 -4.54 -1.58 -20.96
CA PHE A 66 -4.38 -2.08 -19.60
C PHE A 66 -4.22 -3.62 -19.53
N PRO A 67 -4.95 -4.43 -20.32
CA PRO A 67 -4.72 -5.88 -20.38
C PRO A 67 -3.30 -6.28 -20.79
N GLU A 68 -2.64 -5.56 -21.70
CA GLU A 68 -1.23 -5.82 -22.05
C GLU A 68 -0.28 -5.56 -20.88
N LYS A 69 -0.61 -4.56 -20.06
CA LYS A 69 0.12 -4.31 -18.82
C LYS A 69 -0.10 -5.42 -17.80
N ILE A 70 -1.33 -5.93 -17.65
CA ILE A 70 -1.63 -7.11 -16.81
C ILE A 70 -0.89 -8.35 -17.32
N ARG A 71 -0.85 -8.58 -18.64
CA ARG A 71 -0.08 -9.65 -19.28
C ARG A 71 1.39 -9.58 -18.91
N SER A 72 1.97 -8.38 -18.92
CA SER A 72 3.38 -8.17 -18.58
C SER A 72 3.64 -8.38 -17.09
N PHE A 73 2.70 -8.01 -16.23
CA PHE A 73 2.67 -8.42 -14.82
C PHE A 73 2.67 -9.94 -14.67
N ALA A 74 1.79 -10.64 -15.41
CA ALA A 74 1.66 -12.09 -15.37
C ALA A 74 2.94 -12.80 -15.84
N GLN A 75 3.56 -12.29 -16.92
CA GLN A 75 4.84 -12.77 -17.42
C GLN A 75 5.95 -12.61 -16.37
N ALA A 76 6.13 -11.38 -15.85
CA ALA A 76 7.15 -11.09 -14.85
C ALA A 76 6.99 -11.96 -13.60
N TYR A 77 5.76 -12.17 -13.14
CA TYR A 77 5.46 -13.03 -11.99
C TYR A 77 5.71 -14.51 -12.27
N THR A 78 5.25 -15.03 -13.42
CA THR A 78 5.39 -16.44 -13.79
C THR A 78 6.87 -16.83 -13.97
N GLU A 79 7.68 -15.94 -14.54
CA GLU A 79 9.08 -16.23 -14.87
C GLU A 79 10.02 -16.07 -13.66
N ASN A 80 9.73 -15.13 -12.75
CA ASN A 80 10.63 -14.80 -11.64
C ASN A 80 10.09 -15.21 -10.26
N GLY A 81 8.82 -15.60 -10.16
CA GLY A 81 8.12 -15.96 -8.92
C GLY A 81 7.79 -14.77 -8.02
N LYS A 82 8.72 -13.82 -7.84
CA LYS A 82 8.46 -12.54 -7.16
C LYS A 82 8.96 -11.39 -8.00
N ILE A 83 8.19 -10.31 -7.98
CA ILE A 83 8.48 -9.10 -8.74
C ILE A 83 9.09 -8.07 -7.79
N HIS A 84 10.24 -7.51 -8.15
CA HIS A 84 10.85 -6.42 -7.38
C HIS A 84 10.26 -5.08 -7.79
N ALA A 85 9.72 -4.34 -6.83
CA ALA A 85 9.31 -2.96 -7.03
C ALA A 85 10.29 -2.00 -6.37
N ILE A 86 10.73 -0.99 -7.12
CA ILE A 86 11.61 0.06 -6.62
C ILE A 86 10.76 1.25 -6.25
N ARG A 87 10.89 1.73 -5.01
CA ARG A 87 10.28 2.98 -4.59
C ARG A 87 10.94 4.14 -5.33
N ILE A 88 10.15 4.93 -6.04
CA ILE A 88 10.63 6.13 -6.73
C ILE A 88 10.41 7.35 -5.85
N SER A 89 11.50 8.06 -5.58
CA SER A 89 11.50 9.39 -4.95
C SER A 89 11.82 10.43 -6.01
N GLY A 90 10.91 11.35 -6.30
CA GLY A 90 11.20 12.40 -7.30
C GLY A 90 10.14 13.50 -7.40
N PRO A 91 10.56 14.75 -7.70
CA PRO A 91 9.68 15.90 -7.92
C PRO A 91 9.06 15.98 -9.34
N GLU A 92 9.59 15.24 -10.32
CA GLU A 92 9.04 15.26 -11.70
C GLU A 92 7.75 14.44 -11.79
N ASN A 93 6.66 15.11 -12.21
CA ASN A 93 5.33 14.54 -12.48
C ASN A 93 4.66 13.84 -11.29
N TRP A 94 4.96 14.31 -10.08
CA TRP A 94 4.34 13.79 -8.86
C TRP A 94 2.88 14.25 -8.74
N MET A 95 1.93 13.32 -8.85
CA MET A 95 0.52 13.63 -8.65
C MET A 95 0.25 14.09 -7.21
N GLY A 96 -0.54 15.16 -7.09
CA GLY A 96 -0.91 15.72 -5.79
C GLY A 96 -1.85 14.80 -5.01
N ARG A 97 -1.91 14.96 -3.67
CA ARG A 97 -2.85 14.20 -2.82
C ARG A 97 -4.31 14.38 -3.25
N GLN A 98 -4.67 15.59 -3.66
CA GLN A 98 -6.00 15.92 -4.15
C GLN A 98 -6.32 15.16 -5.44
N GLU A 99 -5.40 15.17 -6.40
CA GLU A 99 -5.51 14.49 -7.69
C GLU A 99 -5.61 12.97 -7.52
N LEU A 100 -4.67 12.37 -6.77
CA LEU A 100 -4.70 10.95 -6.42
C LEU A 100 -6.01 10.53 -5.76
N THR A 101 -6.53 11.37 -4.86
CA THR A 101 -7.81 11.09 -4.20
C THR A 101 -9.00 11.23 -5.13
N ALA A 102 -8.97 12.18 -6.08
CA ALA A 102 -10.02 12.34 -7.08
C ALA A 102 -10.06 11.14 -8.03
N ILE A 103 -8.88 10.71 -8.52
CA ILE A 103 -8.74 9.52 -9.35
C ILE A 103 -9.22 8.28 -8.60
N ALA A 104 -8.70 8.03 -7.39
CA ALA A 104 -9.11 6.84 -6.62
C ALA A 104 -10.62 6.78 -6.36
N ASN A 105 -11.27 7.91 -6.05
CA ASN A 105 -12.74 7.93 -5.89
C ASN A 105 -13.47 7.66 -7.21
N ARG A 106 -13.00 8.21 -8.34
CA ARG A 106 -13.59 7.96 -9.66
C ARG A 106 -13.52 6.48 -10.01
N GLU A 107 -12.39 5.84 -9.74
CA GLU A 107 -12.17 4.43 -10.07
C GLU A 107 -12.97 3.50 -9.15
N LEU A 108 -13.05 3.81 -7.86
CA LEU A 108 -13.94 3.11 -6.93
C LEU A 108 -15.41 3.23 -7.35
N GLU A 109 -15.82 4.40 -7.85
CA GLU A 109 -17.15 4.62 -8.39
C GLU A 109 -17.39 3.78 -9.67
N THR A 110 -16.40 3.70 -10.56
CA THR A 110 -16.48 2.83 -11.74
C THR A 110 -16.60 1.35 -11.35
N ILE A 111 -15.81 0.88 -10.38
CA ILE A 111 -15.90 -0.50 -9.88
C ILE A 111 -17.27 -0.76 -9.24
N ARG A 112 -17.82 0.21 -8.52
CA ARG A 112 -19.17 0.12 -7.93
C ARG A 112 -20.27 0.00 -9.00
N ASN A 113 -20.12 0.75 -10.10
CA ASN A 113 -21.11 0.76 -11.16
C ASN A 113 -20.99 -0.48 -12.07
N ASN A 114 -19.79 -1.05 -12.18
CA ASN A 114 -19.53 -2.24 -13.01
C ASN A 114 -19.68 -3.55 -12.24
N SER A 115 -19.41 -3.59 -10.93
CA SER A 115 -19.57 -4.80 -10.11
C SER A 115 -20.81 -4.68 -9.22
N MET A 116 -21.68 -5.68 -9.24
CA MET A 116 -22.84 -5.76 -8.33
C MET A 116 -22.44 -6.20 -6.91
N THR A 117 -21.18 -5.99 -6.54
CA THR A 117 -20.59 -6.46 -5.29
C THR A 117 -21.22 -5.74 -4.09
N ARG A 118 -21.94 -6.50 -3.27
CA ARG A 118 -22.63 -6.00 -2.06
C ARG A 118 -21.68 -5.34 -1.05
N ALA A 119 -20.41 -5.74 -1.03
CA ALA A 119 -19.39 -5.17 -0.13
C ALA A 119 -19.09 -3.68 -0.40
N ILE A 120 -19.15 -3.25 -1.67
CA ILE A 120 -18.98 -1.83 -2.06
C ILE A 120 -20.26 -1.05 -1.83
N GLN A 121 -21.42 -1.73 -1.85
CA GLN A 121 -22.73 -1.11 -1.66
C GLN A 121 -23.00 -0.70 -0.20
N ASP A 122 -22.40 -1.38 0.78
CA ASP A 122 -22.85 -1.29 2.18
C ASP A 122 -22.29 -0.13 3.03
N GLU A 123 -21.33 0.68 2.56
CA GLU A 123 -20.98 1.99 3.18
C GLU A 123 -20.06 2.77 2.21
N GLU A 124 -20.59 3.78 1.50
CA GLU A 124 -19.87 4.68 0.56
C GLU A 124 -18.38 4.83 0.91
N ILE A 125 -17.50 4.19 0.15
CA ILE A 125 -16.05 4.37 0.29
C ILE A 125 -15.68 5.70 -0.35
N LYS A 126 -16.05 6.79 0.33
CA LYS A 126 -15.70 8.15 -0.08
C LYS A 126 -14.37 8.54 0.55
N LEU A 127 -13.31 8.41 -0.23
CA LEU A 127 -11.96 8.77 0.18
C LEU A 127 -11.84 10.30 0.31
N LYS A 128 -11.17 10.75 1.37
CA LYS A 128 -10.93 12.17 1.64
C LYS A 128 -9.43 12.42 1.65
N GLU A 129 -8.98 13.46 0.96
CA GLU A 129 -7.56 13.82 0.87
C GLU A 129 -6.90 13.93 2.24
N LYS A 130 -7.56 14.61 3.19
CA LYS A 130 -7.09 14.74 4.59
C LYS A 130 -6.93 13.43 5.35
N LYS A 131 -7.40 12.31 4.80
CA LYS A 131 -7.29 10.96 5.37
C LYS A 131 -6.25 10.11 4.66
N LEU A 132 -5.67 10.57 3.54
CA LEU A 132 -4.54 9.92 2.87
C LEU A 132 -3.31 9.99 3.75
N SER A 133 -3.00 8.93 4.48
CA SER A 133 -1.93 8.90 5.50
C SER A 133 -0.55 8.59 4.91
N ALA A 134 -0.50 7.81 3.84
CA ALA A 134 0.71 7.49 3.11
C ALA A 134 0.38 7.39 1.61
N PHE A 135 1.33 7.81 0.79
CA PHE A 135 1.25 7.71 -0.66
C PHE A 135 2.66 7.54 -1.20
N GLU A 136 2.89 6.42 -1.86
CA GLU A 136 4.21 5.97 -2.27
C GLU A 136 4.15 5.54 -3.72
N ARG A 137 5.10 5.98 -4.52
CA ARG A 137 5.22 5.61 -5.93
C ARG A 137 6.23 4.49 -6.06
N TYR A 138 5.88 3.48 -6.83
CA TYR A 138 6.69 2.31 -7.10
C TYR A 138 6.73 2.04 -8.59
N THR A 139 7.86 1.52 -9.06
CA THR A 139 7.99 1.00 -10.43
C THR A 139 8.63 -0.38 -10.41
N ILE A 140 8.07 -1.27 -11.20
CA ILE A 140 8.59 -2.60 -11.46
C ILE A 140 9.45 -2.54 -12.72
N TYR A 141 10.65 -3.11 -12.63
CA TYR A 141 11.52 -3.38 -13.76
C TYR A 141 11.80 -4.89 -13.82
N GLN A 142 11.91 -5.45 -15.02
CA GLN A 142 12.43 -6.80 -15.16
C GLN A 142 13.94 -6.80 -14.88
N THR A 143 14.39 -7.72 -14.04
CA THR A 143 15.80 -7.79 -13.61
C THR A 143 16.67 -8.66 -14.52
N GLN A 144 16.09 -9.55 -15.35
CA GLN A 144 16.82 -10.35 -16.35
C GLN A 144 15.93 -10.80 -17.53
N GLY A 145 16.45 -10.71 -18.76
CA GLY A 145 15.86 -11.24 -20.00
C GLY A 145 16.00 -10.28 -21.19
N GLU A 146 16.27 -10.79 -22.39
CA GLU A 146 16.38 -10.03 -23.67
C GLU A 146 15.04 -9.48 -24.20
N ASP A 147 13.97 -9.49 -23.39
CA ASP A 147 12.65 -9.00 -23.79
C ASP A 147 12.27 -7.72 -23.04
N ASP A 148 11.92 -6.68 -23.81
CA ASP A 148 11.55 -5.31 -23.44
C ASP A 148 10.31 -5.22 -22.52
N LEU A 149 10.41 -5.62 -21.26
CA LEU A 149 9.33 -5.41 -20.31
C LEU A 149 9.34 -3.95 -19.83
N GLN A 150 8.40 -3.19 -20.37
CA GLN A 150 8.20 -1.76 -20.11
C GLN A 150 7.92 -1.53 -18.62
N GLY A 151 8.57 -0.54 -18.00
CA GLY A 151 8.47 -0.32 -16.56
C GLY A 151 7.04 -0.08 -16.08
N ILE A 152 6.55 -0.87 -15.13
CA ILE A 152 5.17 -0.76 -14.63
C ILE A 152 5.15 0.12 -13.38
N SER A 153 4.58 1.32 -13.49
CA SER A 153 4.54 2.30 -12.39
C SER A 153 3.15 2.41 -11.76
N PHE A 154 3.10 2.46 -10.42
CA PHE A 154 1.86 2.53 -9.66
C PHE A 154 2.05 3.24 -8.31
N TRP A 155 0.93 3.63 -7.71
CA TRP A 155 0.84 4.31 -6.43
C TRP A 155 0.24 3.40 -5.37
N LYS A 156 0.94 3.22 -4.25
CA LYS A 156 0.35 2.68 -3.01
C LYS A 156 -0.25 3.84 -2.21
N LEU A 157 -1.56 3.85 -2.03
CA LEU A 157 -2.29 4.88 -1.29
C LEU A 157 -2.95 4.27 -0.05
N ILE A 158 -2.69 4.84 1.13
CA ILE A 158 -3.23 4.35 2.41
C ILE A 158 -4.08 5.43 3.08
N TYR A 159 -5.40 5.23 3.14
CA TYR A 159 -6.34 6.11 3.80
C TYR A 159 -6.70 5.61 5.21
N LYS A 160 -6.43 6.40 6.24
CA LYS A 160 -6.81 6.09 7.63
C LYS A 160 -8.07 6.86 8.02
N MET A 161 -9.23 6.22 7.88
CA MET A 161 -10.53 6.77 8.27
C MET A 161 -10.88 6.42 9.73
N ALA A 162 -11.98 6.97 10.24
CA ALA A 162 -12.41 6.75 11.62
C ALA A 162 -12.78 5.27 11.87
N LYS A 163 -13.52 4.66 10.93
CA LYS A 163 -14.02 3.28 11.03
C LYS A 163 -13.30 2.26 10.16
N LYS A 164 -12.39 2.68 9.27
CA LYS A 164 -11.71 1.77 8.34
C LYS A 164 -10.35 2.30 7.92
N THR A 165 -9.49 1.41 7.47
CA THR A 165 -8.28 1.70 6.71
C THR A 165 -8.51 1.17 5.31
N VAL A 166 -8.23 1.99 4.30
CA VAL A 166 -8.31 1.59 2.88
C VAL A 166 -6.91 1.68 2.28
N THR A 167 -6.40 0.57 1.78
CA THR A 167 -5.16 0.50 1.01
C THR A 167 -5.51 0.21 -0.43
N LEU A 168 -4.96 0.97 -1.36
CA LEU A 168 -5.16 0.72 -2.79
C LEU A 168 -3.87 0.90 -3.57
N TYR A 169 -3.72 0.09 -4.61
CA TYR A 169 -2.64 0.15 -5.58
C TYR A 169 -3.21 0.65 -6.90
N LEU A 170 -2.84 1.87 -7.28
CA LEU A 170 -3.40 2.60 -8.41
C LEU A 170 -2.36 2.69 -9.53
N ASP A 171 -2.71 2.18 -10.72
CA ASP A 171 -1.86 2.33 -11.91
C ASP A 171 -1.62 3.80 -12.26
N GLU A 172 -0.40 4.14 -12.67
CA GLU A 172 -0.06 5.52 -12.99
C GLU A 172 -0.57 5.98 -14.36
N GLU A 173 -0.72 5.07 -15.32
CA GLU A 173 -1.01 5.41 -16.73
C GLU A 173 -2.50 5.29 -17.06
N PHE A 174 -3.10 4.16 -16.71
CA PHE A 174 -4.52 3.85 -16.94
C PHE A 174 -5.40 4.17 -15.74
N HIS A 175 -4.80 4.55 -14.61
CA HIS A 175 -5.50 4.83 -13.36
C HIS A 175 -6.33 3.67 -12.82
N LYS A 176 -6.10 2.44 -13.26
CA LYS A 176 -6.87 1.29 -12.77
C LYS A 176 -6.37 0.85 -11.40
N ILE A 177 -7.29 0.41 -10.54
CA ILE A 177 -6.93 -0.13 -9.23
C ILE A 177 -6.53 -1.60 -9.41
N TYR A 178 -5.27 -1.92 -9.14
CA TYR A 178 -4.75 -3.29 -9.15
C TYR A 178 -5.20 -4.10 -7.94
N TYR A 179 -5.25 -3.45 -6.78
CA TYR A 179 -5.54 -4.08 -5.50
C TYR A 179 -6.27 -3.08 -4.60
N LEU A 180 -7.27 -3.58 -3.89
CA LEU A 180 -8.06 -2.84 -2.91
C LEU A 180 -8.19 -3.69 -1.64
N ASP A 181 -7.79 -3.10 -0.52
CA ASP A 181 -7.93 -3.68 0.82
C ASP A 181 -8.69 -2.70 1.71
N ILE A 182 -9.76 -3.19 2.32
CA ILE A 182 -10.56 -2.47 3.30
C ILE A 182 -10.59 -3.23 4.62
N MET A 183 -9.85 -2.70 5.59
CA MET A 183 -9.85 -3.19 6.95
C MET A 183 -10.75 -2.31 7.83
N TYR A 184 -11.87 -2.87 8.31
CA TYR A 184 -12.80 -2.17 9.17
C TYR A 184 -12.33 -2.19 10.63
N LYS A 185 -12.24 -1.01 11.23
CA LYS A 185 -12.04 -0.81 12.66
C LYS A 185 -13.37 -1.11 13.36
N HIS A 186 -13.34 -2.03 14.30
CA HIS A 186 -14.44 -2.48 15.17
C HIS A 186 -15.59 -1.44 15.35
N LYS A 187 -16.82 -1.84 15.03
CA LYS A 187 -17.98 -1.46 15.85
C LYS A 187 -18.19 -2.61 16.82
N ALA A 188 -18.38 -2.33 18.11
CA ALA A 188 -18.90 -3.34 19.02
C ALA A 188 -20.12 -3.96 18.32
N VAL A 189 -20.03 -5.24 17.97
CA VAL A 189 -21.13 -5.98 17.37
C VAL A 189 -22.28 -5.84 18.36
N SER A 190 -23.29 -5.04 18.02
CA SER A 190 -24.54 -5.14 18.75
C SER A 190 -24.98 -6.60 18.58
N LYS A 191 -25.42 -7.23 19.67
CA LYS A 191 -25.95 -8.61 19.71
C LYS A 191 -27.20 -8.82 18.82
N ALA A 192 -27.42 -7.99 17.80
CA ALA A 192 -28.41 -8.13 16.76
C ALA A 192 -27.84 -8.72 15.45
N ALA A 193 -26.53 -8.95 15.33
CA ALA A 193 -25.91 -9.61 14.17
C ALA A 193 -25.63 -11.11 14.39
N THR A 194 -26.30 -11.75 15.35
CA THR A 194 -26.42 -13.22 15.38
C THR A 194 -27.51 -13.66 14.42
N ALA A 195 -27.19 -13.58 13.13
CA ALA A 195 -27.77 -14.40 12.09
C ALA A 195 -26.69 -14.55 11.02
N TYR A 196 -25.68 -15.35 11.34
CA TYR A 196 -24.94 -16.05 10.29
C TYR A 196 -25.95 -17.05 9.71
N THR A 197 -26.76 -16.58 8.76
CA THR A 197 -27.49 -17.49 7.88
C THR A 197 -26.42 -18.15 7.02
N PRO A 198 -26.29 -19.49 7.03
CA PRO A 198 -25.45 -20.15 6.04
C PRO A 198 -25.96 -19.67 4.68
N TYR A 199 -25.12 -18.93 3.98
CA TYR A 199 -25.46 -18.51 2.63
C TYR A 199 -25.67 -19.78 1.80
N ASP A 200 -26.76 -19.81 1.06
CA ASP A 200 -26.97 -20.82 0.04
C ASP A 200 -25.81 -20.71 -0.96
N TYR A 201 -25.18 -21.85 -1.29
CA TYR A 201 -23.99 -21.88 -2.14
C TYR A 201 -24.25 -21.17 -3.48
N ASP A 202 -25.46 -21.35 -4.02
CA ASP A 202 -25.94 -20.72 -5.26
C ASP A 202 -25.90 -19.18 -5.20
N THR A 203 -26.14 -18.58 -4.02
CA THR A 203 -26.13 -17.11 -3.85
C THR A 203 -24.72 -16.54 -3.75
N LEU A 204 -23.77 -17.30 -3.20
CA LEU A 204 -22.35 -16.93 -3.16
C LEU A 204 -21.71 -17.04 -4.53
N GLU A 205 -22.01 -18.12 -5.24
CA GLU A 205 -21.53 -18.37 -6.59
C GLU A 205 -22.04 -17.30 -7.57
N THR A 206 -23.34 -16.95 -7.52
CA THR A 206 -23.90 -15.86 -8.34
C THR A 206 -23.22 -14.51 -8.05
N SER A 207 -23.05 -14.17 -6.77
CA SER A 207 -22.41 -12.91 -6.37
C SER A 207 -20.95 -12.82 -6.85
N PHE A 208 -20.24 -13.94 -6.86
CA PHE A 208 -18.89 -14.04 -7.38
C PHE A 208 -18.83 -13.83 -8.90
N TYR A 209 -19.69 -14.50 -9.67
CA TYR A 209 -19.69 -14.33 -11.12
C TYR A 209 -20.02 -12.88 -11.50
N GLU A 210 -20.95 -12.23 -10.81
CA GLU A 210 -21.24 -10.81 -11.02
C GLU A 210 -20.05 -9.90 -10.71
N TRP A 211 -19.32 -10.19 -9.62
CA TRP A 211 -18.07 -9.49 -9.30
C TRP A 211 -17.01 -9.70 -10.38
N TRP A 212 -16.81 -10.96 -10.81
CA TRP A 212 -15.79 -11.35 -11.77
C TRP A 212 -16.04 -10.73 -13.14
N GLU A 213 -17.27 -10.78 -13.64
CA GLU A 213 -17.66 -10.14 -14.91
C GLU A 213 -17.52 -8.61 -14.81
N GLY A 214 -17.91 -8.00 -13.68
CA GLY A 214 -17.72 -6.57 -13.44
C GLY A 214 -16.24 -6.15 -13.45
N LEU A 215 -15.36 -6.98 -12.88
CA LEU A 215 -13.91 -6.78 -12.89
C LEU A 215 -13.34 -6.92 -14.31
N ARG A 216 -13.77 -7.94 -15.07
CA ARG A 216 -13.36 -8.15 -16.47
C ARG A 216 -13.70 -6.94 -17.33
N HIS A 217 -14.91 -6.41 -17.18
CA HIS A 217 -15.34 -5.21 -17.87
C HIS A 217 -14.54 -3.98 -17.42
N TYR A 218 -14.29 -3.83 -16.11
CA TYR A 218 -13.50 -2.71 -15.56
C TYR A 218 -12.09 -2.64 -16.13
N TYR A 219 -11.44 -3.79 -16.35
CA TYR A 219 -10.10 -3.89 -16.91
C TYR A 219 -10.05 -3.99 -18.44
N GLY A 220 -11.19 -4.14 -19.12
CA GLY A 220 -11.24 -4.30 -20.58
C GLY A 220 -10.75 -5.67 -21.07
N ILE A 221 -10.86 -6.70 -20.23
CA ILE A 221 -10.40 -8.06 -20.54
C ILE A 221 -11.25 -8.67 -21.67
N ASP A 222 -12.56 -8.42 -21.67
CA ASP A 222 -13.50 -8.96 -22.66
C ASP A 222 -13.08 -8.59 -24.10
N THR A 223 -12.69 -7.33 -24.30
CA THR A 223 -12.22 -6.84 -25.60
C THR A 223 -10.87 -7.41 -25.98
N TYR A 224 -10.01 -7.71 -25.01
CA TYR A 224 -8.68 -8.24 -25.25
C TYR A 224 -8.72 -9.72 -25.67
N GLU A 225 -9.53 -10.55 -25.00
CA GLU A 225 -9.70 -11.97 -25.36
C GLU A 225 -10.27 -12.15 -26.77
N LEU A 226 -11.23 -11.29 -27.17
CA LEU A 226 -11.78 -11.29 -28.53
C LEU A 226 -10.70 -11.06 -29.61
N GLN A 227 -9.67 -10.28 -29.28
CA GLN A 227 -8.56 -9.99 -30.18
C GLN A 227 -7.43 -11.03 -30.10
N ASN A 228 -7.27 -11.68 -28.94
CA ASN A 228 -6.16 -12.59 -28.64
C ASN A 228 -6.65 -13.99 -28.27
N SER A 229 -6.77 -14.85 -29.29
CA SER A 229 -7.30 -16.23 -29.18
C SER A 229 -6.49 -17.21 -28.32
N LYS A 230 -5.34 -16.79 -27.77
CA LYS A 230 -4.51 -17.59 -26.85
C LYS A 230 -4.72 -17.24 -25.37
N SER A 231 -5.60 -16.29 -25.08
CA SER A 231 -5.91 -15.93 -23.69
C SER A 231 -7.15 -16.71 -23.22
N SER A 232 -7.15 -17.12 -21.96
CA SER A 232 -8.27 -17.83 -21.34
C SER A 232 -8.55 -17.32 -19.93
N VAL A 233 -9.83 -17.32 -19.60
CA VAL A 233 -10.36 -16.98 -18.27
C VAL A 233 -10.79 -18.26 -17.54
N TYR A 234 -10.37 -18.37 -16.29
CA TYR A 234 -10.81 -19.41 -15.36
C TYR A 234 -11.37 -18.77 -14.11
N SER A 235 -12.43 -19.32 -13.55
CA SER A 235 -12.96 -18.84 -12.27
C SER A 235 -13.50 -20.00 -11.45
N TRP A 236 -13.34 -19.91 -10.13
CA TRP A 236 -13.93 -20.85 -9.20
C TRP A 236 -14.25 -20.16 -7.87
N ALA A 237 -15.29 -20.65 -7.23
CA ALA A 237 -15.67 -20.26 -5.90
C ALA A 237 -15.28 -21.37 -4.91
N ALA A 238 -14.63 -21.00 -3.80
CA ALA A 238 -14.49 -21.83 -2.62
C ALA A 238 -15.08 -21.06 -1.42
N TYR A 239 -15.45 -21.75 -0.34
CA TYR A 239 -16.01 -21.11 0.85
C TYR A 239 -15.10 -19.95 1.32
N ASP A 240 -15.68 -18.74 1.39
CA ASP A 240 -15.07 -17.46 1.77
C ASP A 240 -13.91 -16.94 0.90
N ASN A 241 -13.59 -17.63 -0.21
CA ASN A 241 -12.51 -17.28 -1.13
C ASN A 241 -12.96 -17.44 -2.58
N PHE A 242 -13.04 -16.30 -3.25
CA PHE A 242 -13.39 -16.22 -4.66
C PHE A 242 -12.14 -15.93 -5.48
N GLN A 243 -11.90 -16.72 -6.53
CA GLN A 243 -10.71 -16.56 -7.35
C GLN A 243 -11.04 -16.66 -8.85
N GLY A 244 -10.69 -15.60 -9.57
CA GLY A 244 -10.61 -15.60 -11.03
C GLY A 244 -9.16 -15.62 -11.46
N SER A 245 -8.84 -16.24 -12.59
CA SER A 245 -7.51 -16.25 -13.17
C SER A 245 -7.57 -15.97 -14.66
N LEU A 246 -6.58 -15.24 -15.14
CA LEU A 246 -6.34 -14.98 -16.55
C LEU A 246 -5.05 -15.67 -16.94
N GLU A 247 -5.10 -16.43 -18.02
CA GLU A 247 -3.94 -16.97 -18.70
C GLU A 247 -3.74 -16.22 -20.01
N PHE A 248 -2.53 -15.69 -20.20
CA PHE A 248 -2.10 -15.03 -21.41
C PHE A 248 -1.15 -15.94 -22.20
N ASP A 249 -1.31 -15.94 -23.53
CA ASP A 249 -0.46 -16.69 -24.47
C ASP A 249 -0.35 -18.20 -24.22
N GLY A 250 -1.30 -18.80 -23.49
CA GLY A 250 -1.21 -20.20 -23.11
C GLY A 250 -0.14 -20.53 -22.05
N LYS A 251 0.42 -19.50 -21.37
CA LYS A 251 1.59 -19.66 -20.48
C LYS A 251 1.56 -18.79 -19.23
N TYR A 252 1.21 -17.52 -19.34
CA TYR A 252 1.40 -16.54 -18.26
C TYR A 252 0.12 -16.37 -17.46
N MET A 253 0.10 -16.81 -16.21
CA MET A 253 -1.10 -16.80 -15.38
C MET A 253 -1.04 -15.70 -14.32
N ILE A 254 -2.17 -15.02 -14.13
CA ILE A 254 -2.37 -14.09 -13.01
C ILE A 254 -3.75 -14.30 -12.40
N SER A 255 -3.78 -14.33 -11.07
CA SER A 255 -5.02 -14.51 -10.33
C SER A 255 -5.49 -13.20 -9.71
N PHE A 256 -6.80 -13.08 -9.61
CA PHE A 256 -7.53 -12.04 -8.90
C PHE A 256 -8.41 -12.72 -7.88
N TYR A 257 -8.62 -12.08 -6.75
CA TYR A 257 -9.50 -12.62 -5.74
C TYR A 257 -10.43 -11.58 -5.18
N GLU A 258 -11.52 -12.09 -4.63
CA GLU A 258 -12.32 -11.41 -3.64
C GLU A 258 -12.31 -12.28 -2.37
N ARG A 259 -11.92 -11.67 -1.25
CA ARG A 259 -11.75 -12.36 0.02
C ARG A 259 -12.44 -11.60 1.13
N PHE A 260 -13.14 -12.34 1.99
CA PHE A 260 -13.79 -11.83 3.19
C PHE A 260 -13.28 -12.60 4.40
N TYR A 261 -12.60 -11.92 5.31
CA TYR A 261 -12.13 -12.54 6.55
C TYR A 261 -12.63 -11.78 7.77
N ASP A 262 -12.89 -12.54 8.84
CA ASP A 262 -13.06 -12.02 10.19
C ASP A 262 -11.83 -12.43 11.01
N GLU A 263 -10.72 -11.75 10.80
CA GLU A 263 -9.51 -11.97 11.58
C GLU A 263 -9.51 -11.07 12.81
N ASN A 264 -9.26 -11.63 13.98
CA ASN A 264 -9.10 -10.87 15.23
C ASN A 264 -10.25 -9.89 15.54
N LYS A 265 -11.50 -10.22 15.16
CA LYS A 265 -12.71 -9.39 15.33
C LYS A 265 -12.76 -8.15 14.43
N ALA A 266 -12.01 -8.13 13.34
CA ALA A 266 -12.06 -7.09 12.32
C ALA A 266 -12.53 -7.69 11.00
N LYS A 267 -13.53 -7.04 10.38
CA LYS A 267 -13.94 -7.38 9.02
C LYS A 267 -12.88 -6.87 8.05
N HIS A 268 -12.40 -7.75 7.20
CA HIS A 268 -11.43 -7.47 6.16
C HIS A 268 -12.04 -7.86 4.82
N TRP A 269 -12.02 -6.92 3.87
CA TRP A 269 -12.43 -7.18 2.50
C TRP A 269 -11.28 -6.83 1.57
N ILE A 270 -10.96 -7.74 0.67
CA ILE A 270 -9.85 -7.59 -0.27
C ILE A 270 -10.30 -7.96 -1.68
N MET A 271 -9.90 -7.17 -2.66
CA MET A 271 -10.23 -7.35 -4.07
C MET A 271 -9.03 -7.05 -4.97
N GLY A 272 -8.86 -7.83 -6.04
CA GLY A 272 -7.91 -7.56 -7.12
C GLY A 272 -6.75 -8.55 -7.15
N MET A 273 -5.62 -8.14 -7.75
CA MET A 273 -4.41 -8.97 -7.86
C MET A 273 -3.70 -9.07 -6.50
N PRO A 274 -3.06 -10.21 -6.15
CA PRO A 274 -2.24 -10.38 -4.95
C PRO A 274 -0.98 -9.51 -4.91
N ILE A 275 -1.06 -8.21 -5.18
CA ILE A 275 0.09 -7.32 -5.30
C ILE A 275 1.02 -7.43 -4.08
N GLU A 276 0.48 -7.52 -2.86
CA GLU A 276 1.29 -7.65 -1.65
C GLU A 276 1.96 -9.04 -1.48
N GLU A 277 1.46 -10.09 -2.16
CA GLU A 277 2.10 -11.41 -2.20
C GLU A 277 3.08 -11.53 -3.39
N MET A 278 2.78 -10.84 -4.49
CA MET A 278 3.54 -10.87 -5.75
C MET A 278 4.75 -9.95 -5.75
N ILE A 279 4.67 -8.80 -5.07
CA ILE A 279 5.68 -7.75 -5.10
C ILE A 279 6.52 -7.77 -3.82
N GLN A 280 7.84 -7.73 -3.99
CA GLN A 280 8.79 -7.38 -2.93
C GLN A 280 9.05 -5.87 -2.97
N PHE A 281 8.62 -5.19 -1.92
CA PHE A 281 8.82 -3.75 -1.67
C PHE A 281 10.10 -3.47 -0.89
#